data_AF-A0AAD7H6R3-F1
#
_entry.id   AF-A0AAD7H6R3-F1
#
_cell.length_a   1.000
_cell.length_b   1.000
_cell.length_c   1.000
_cell.angle_alpha   90.00
_cell.angle_beta   90.00
_cell.angle_gamma   90.00
#
_symmetry.space_group_name_H-M   'P 1'
#
loop_
_entity.id
_entity.type
_entity.pdbx_description
1 polymer ?
#
loop_
_entity_poly.entity_id
_entity_poly.type
_entity_poly.pdbx_seq_one_letter_code
_entity_poly.pdbx_strand_id
1 'polypeptide(L)'
;LLLSTHHLALEVLRYANHAHQPVARSDRLCRFCKVEVETPEHALVTCTSSSDLTELRSAFLAKLFHDAPHLANLMAQLSNTEFLKSMIYSRPTIALVAKFAFNVLELFYAVPVLRP
;
A
#
# COMPACT_ATOMS: atom_id res chain seq x y z
N LEU A 1 11.29 -1.04 -1.73
CA LEU A 1 10.90 -2.11 -0.78
C LEU A 1 9.49 -2.57 -1.12
N LEU A 2 9.28 -3.89 -1.26
CA LEU A 2 8.03 -4.59 -1.59
C LEU A 2 7.31 -4.20 -2.89
N LEU A 3 7.09 -2.92 -3.17
CA LEU A 3 6.34 -2.43 -4.32
C LEU A 3 7.09 -1.40 -5.19
N SER A 4 8.43 -1.38 -5.16
CA SER A 4 9.24 -0.33 -5.81
C SER A 4 9.17 -0.29 -7.35
N THR A 5 8.48 -1.22 -7.99
CA THR A 5 8.24 -1.24 -9.44
C THR A 5 6.77 -1.00 -9.79
N HIS A 6 5.93 -0.77 -8.79
CA HIS A 6 4.49 -0.65 -8.98
C HIS A 6 4.07 0.78 -9.23
N HIS A 7 2.97 0.94 -9.97
CA HIS A 7 2.49 2.20 -10.51
C HIS A 7 1.86 3.14 -9.46
N LEU A 8 2.45 3.24 -8.27
CA LEU A 8 2.08 4.20 -7.21
C LEU A 8 2.71 5.57 -7.46
N ALA A 9 2.04 6.64 -7.03
CA ALA A 9 2.47 8.02 -7.27
C ALA A 9 3.88 8.29 -6.71
N LEU A 10 4.23 7.69 -5.56
CA LEU A 10 5.56 7.80 -4.97
C LEU A 10 6.67 7.42 -5.97
N GLU A 11 6.47 6.35 -6.73
CA GLU A 11 7.46 5.79 -7.66
C GLU A 11 7.31 6.41 -9.06
N VAL A 12 6.10 6.50 -9.61
CA VAL A 12 5.88 6.96 -10.99
C VAL A 12 6.21 8.44 -11.16
N LEU A 13 5.88 9.28 -10.18
CA LEU A 13 6.14 10.72 -10.26
C LEU A 13 7.54 11.11 -9.79
N ARG A 14 8.36 10.12 -9.40
CA ARG A 14 9.76 10.35 -8.99
C ARG A 14 10.65 10.71 -10.16
N TYR A 15 10.38 10.16 -11.33
CA TYR A 15 11.25 10.24 -12.49
C TYR A 15 10.70 11.23 -13.51
N ALA A 16 11.61 11.94 -14.17
CA ALA A 16 11.27 12.71 -15.35
C ALA A 16 10.88 11.73 -16.47
N ASN A 17 9.95 12.14 -17.31
CA ASN A 17 9.70 11.50 -18.61
C ASN A 17 9.57 12.57 -19.69
N HIS A 18 9.40 12.16 -20.96
CA HIS A 18 9.33 13.11 -22.07
C HIS A 18 8.26 14.20 -21.94
N ALA A 19 7.19 13.95 -21.17
CA ALA A 19 6.08 14.87 -21.01
C ALA A 19 6.11 15.65 -19.69
N HIS A 20 6.88 15.21 -18.69
CA HIS A 20 6.76 15.74 -17.32
C HIS A 20 8.08 15.74 -16.53
N GLN A 21 8.22 16.78 -15.70
CA GLN A 21 9.27 16.89 -14.69
C GLN A 21 8.94 16.04 -13.45
N PRO A 22 9.95 15.65 -12.65
CA PRO A 22 9.74 15.00 -11.36
C PRO A 22 8.87 15.86 -10.44
N VAL A 23 7.93 15.22 -9.75
CA VAL A 23 7.08 15.87 -8.75
C VAL A 23 7.74 15.79 -7.38
N ALA A 24 7.68 16.85 -6.58
CA ALA A 24 8.20 16.84 -5.22
C ALA A 24 7.50 15.76 -4.38
N ARG A 25 8.23 15.12 -3.46
CA ARG A 25 7.69 13.96 -2.71
C ARG A 25 6.41 14.28 -1.95
N SER A 26 6.29 15.49 -1.38
CA SER A 26 5.11 15.98 -0.67
C SER A 26 3.87 16.02 -1.55
N ASP A 27 4.03 16.18 -2.86
CA ASP A 27 2.94 16.44 -3.79
C ASP A 27 2.53 15.16 -4.55
N ARG A 28 3.16 14.01 -4.25
CA ARG A 28 2.82 12.69 -4.85
C ARG A 28 1.63 12.05 -4.13
N LEU A 29 0.55 12.81 -3.99
CA LEU A 29 -0.59 12.46 -3.16
C LEU A 29 -1.32 11.21 -3.67
N CYS A 30 -1.97 10.50 -2.76
CA CYS A 30 -2.80 9.35 -3.03
C CYS A 30 -3.97 9.71 -3.95
N ARG A 31 -4.15 8.94 -5.02
CA ARG A 31 -5.24 9.13 -5.99
C ARG A 31 -6.64 8.98 -5.39
N PHE A 32 -6.77 8.27 -4.27
CA PHE A 32 -8.03 8.14 -3.54
C PHE A 32 -8.22 9.27 -2.54
N CYS A 33 -7.35 9.38 -1.53
CA CYS A 33 -7.57 10.32 -0.43
C CYS A 33 -7.16 11.75 -0.74
N LYS A 34 -6.22 11.96 -1.66
CA LYS A 34 -5.66 13.27 -2.06
C LYS A 34 -5.06 14.08 -0.90
N VAL A 35 -4.71 13.42 0.20
CA VAL A 35 -4.20 14.06 1.43
C VAL A 35 -2.80 13.55 1.77
N GLU A 36 -2.62 12.22 1.82
CA GLU A 36 -1.35 11.59 2.16
C GLU A 36 -0.57 11.21 0.90
N VAL A 37 0.76 11.10 1.01
CA VAL A 37 1.59 10.63 -0.11
C VAL A 37 1.26 9.17 -0.44
N GLU A 38 1.15 8.85 -1.73
CA GLU A 38 0.82 7.50 -2.21
C GLU A 38 2.00 6.53 -2.08
N THR A 39 2.32 6.15 -0.85
CA THR A 39 3.32 5.12 -0.55
C THR A 39 2.68 3.73 -0.46
N PRO A 40 3.47 2.65 -0.55
CA PRO A 40 3.00 1.28 -0.27
C PRO A 40 2.34 1.16 1.11
N GLU A 41 2.90 1.78 2.15
CA GLU A 41 2.32 1.81 3.49
C GLU A 41 0.94 2.43 3.50
N HIS A 42 0.78 3.57 2.82
CA HIS A 42 -0.50 4.23 2.73
C HIS A 42 -1.53 3.37 1.98
N ALA A 43 -1.18 2.88 0.80
CA ALA A 43 -2.08 2.07 -0.02
C ALA A 43 -2.53 0.79 0.69
N LEU A 44 -1.58 0.06 1.30
CA LEU A 44 -1.84 -1.24 1.89
C LEU A 44 -2.45 -1.15 3.30
N VAL A 45 -2.00 -0.20 4.13
CA VAL A 45 -2.29 -0.25 5.58
C VAL A 45 -3.27 0.85 6.02
N THR A 46 -3.17 2.08 5.50
CA THR A 46 -3.87 3.23 6.13
C THR A 46 -4.95 3.89 5.27
N CYS A 47 -4.92 3.80 3.95
CA CYS A 47 -5.89 4.50 3.10
C CYS A 47 -7.32 3.98 3.34
N THR A 48 -8.25 4.83 3.75
CA THR A 48 -9.66 4.45 4.00
C THR A 48 -10.64 5.10 3.02
N SER A 49 -10.14 5.78 1.99
CA SER A 49 -10.97 6.58 1.07
C SER A 49 -11.70 5.77 -0.02
N SER A 50 -11.60 4.45 -0.03
CA SER A 50 -12.37 3.56 -0.89
C SER A 50 -12.96 2.43 -0.04
N SER A 51 -14.26 2.17 -0.21
CA SER A 51 -14.96 1.06 0.44
C SER A 51 -14.29 -0.27 0.10
N ASP A 52 -13.97 -0.48 -1.17
CA ASP A 52 -13.37 -1.72 -1.67
C ASP A 52 -11.99 -1.95 -1.05
N LEU A 53 -11.19 -0.89 -0.89
CA LEU A 53 -9.91 -0.97 -0.18
C LEU A 53 -10.10 -1.36 1.28
N THR A 54 -11.07 -0.76 1.97
CA THR A 54 -11.32 -1.07 3.39
C THR A 54 -11.86 -2.47 3.61
N GLU A 55 -12.74 -2.96 2.74
CA GLU A 55 -13.29 -4.31 2.79
C GLU A 55 -12.18 -5.34 2.53
N LEU A 56 -11.38 -5.12 1.49
CA LEU A 56 -10.27 -5.98 1.12
C LEU A 56 -9.23 -6.06 2.24
N ARG A 57 -8.89 -4.93 2.86
CA ARG A 57 -8.00 -4.88 4.02
C ARG A 57 -8.59 -5.62 5.23
N SER A 58 -9.86 -5.41 5.52
CA SER A 58 -10.53 -6.07 6.65
C SER A 58 -10.51 -7.60 6.48
N ALA A 59 -10.85 -8.09 5.29
CA ALA A 59 -10.83 -9.52 4.98
C ALA A 59 -9.40 -10.11 5.06
N PHE A 60 -8.42 -9.38 4.53
CA PHE A 60 -7.01 -9.77 4.62
C PHE A 60 -6.52 -9.83 6.07
N LEU A 61 -6.76 -8.80 6.87
CA LEU A 61 -6.32 -8.74 8.27
C LEU A 61 -6.98 -9.84 9.11
N ALA A 62 -8.28 -10.11 8.90
CA ALA A 62 -8.96 -11.22 9.57
C ALA A 62 -8.28 -12.57 9.27
N LYS A 63 -7.94 -12.83 8.01
CA LYS A 63 -7.25 -14.07 7.62
C LYS A 63 -5.81 -14.11 8.15
N LEU A 64 -5.09 -12.99 8.04
CA LEU A 64 -3.71 -12.87 8.51
C LEU A 64 -3.61 -13.13 10.02
N PHE A 65 -4.53 -12.56 10.82
CA PHE A 65 -4.52 -12.74 12.27
C PHE A 65 -5.04 -14.11 12.70
N HIS A 66 -5.86 -14.76 11.88
CA HIS A 66 -6.18 -16.17 12.10
C HIS A 66 -4.95 -17.06 11.90
N ASP A 67 -4.20 -16.86 10.81
CA ASP A 67 -3.04 -17.70 10.44
C ASP A 67 -1.78 -17.36 11.25
N ALA A 68 -1.63 -16.12 11.68
CA ALA A 68 -0.49 -15.60 12.42
C ALA A 68 -0.94 -14.59 13.52
N PRO A 69 -1.52 -15.07 14.64
CA PRO A 69 -2.12 -14.21 15.67
C PRO A 69 -1.15 -13.20 16.30
N HIS A 70 0.14 -13.53 16.37
CA HIS A 70 1.18 -12.64 16.90
C HIS A 70 1.26 -11.30 16.12
N LEU A 71 0.88 -11.28 14.83
CA LEU A 71 0.88 -10.08 14.01
C LEU A 71 -0.17 -9.05 14.45
N ALA A 72 -1.26 -9.48 15.12
CA ALA A 72 -2.29 -8.56 15.60
C ALA A 72 -1.73 -7.57 16.64
N ASN A 73 -0.90 -8.07 17.57
CA ASN A 73 -0.23 -7.23 18.56
C ASN A 73 0.78 -6.28 17.91
N LEU A 74 1.50 -6.77 16.90
CA LEU A 74 2.50 -5.97 16.19
C LEU A 74 1.88 -4.83 15.39
N MET A 75 0.66 -4.99 14.85
CA MET A 75 -0.02 -3.92 14.13
C MET A 75 -0.26 -2.69 15.02
N ALA A 76 -0.54 -2.88 16.31
CA ALA A 76 -0.76 -1.78 17.24
C ALA A 76 0.54 -1.14 17.77
N GLN A 77 1.66 -1.85 17.67
CA GLN A 77 2.94 -1.46 18.28
C GLN A 77 3.96 -0.91 17.28
N LEU A 78 3.88 -1.34 16.03
CA LEU A 78 4.86 -1.02 15.00
C LEU A 78 4.39 0.13 14.11
N SER A 79 5.34 0.84 13.51
CA SER A 79 5.02 1.71 12.38
C SER A 79 4.49 0.90 11.19
N ASN A 80 3.77 1.54 10.27
CA ASN A 80 3.24 0.85 9.08
C ASN A 80 4.34 0.17 8.26
N THR A 81 5.50 0.80 8.11
CA THR A 81 6.64 0.20 7.40
C THR A 81 7.17 -1.04 8.11
N GLU A 82 7.30 -1.01 9.44
CA GLU A 82 7.75 -2.15 10.24
C GLU A 82 6.73 -3.28 10.25
N PHE A 83 5.44 -2.95 10.31
CA PHE A 83 4.36 -3.92 10.20
C PHE A 83 4.33 -4.59 8.81
N LEU A 84 4.48 -3.82 7.72
CA LEU A 84 4.63 -4.40 6.38
C LEU A 84 5.80 -5.38 6.30
N LYS A 85 6.95 -5.04 6.91
CA LYS A 85 8.12 -5.91 6.96
C LYS A 85 7.86 -7.19 7.78
N SER A 86 7.17 -7.09 8.92
CA SER A 86 6.88 -8.27 9.75
C SER A 86 5.96 -9.27 9.04
N MET A 87 4.99 -8.77 8.27
CA MET A 87 4.08 -9.61 7.48
C MET A 87 4.78 -10.46 6.41
N ILE A 88 5.91 -10.00 5.85
CA ILE A 88 6.64 -10.73 4.80
C ILE A 88 7.81 -11.56 5.31
N TYR A 89 8.13 -11.44 6.60
CA TYR A 89 9.25 -12.16 7.20
C TYR A 89 8.96 -13.66 7.33
N SER A 90 7.69 -14.03 7.54
CA SER A 90 7.29 -15.43 7.69
C SER A 90 6.89 -16.06 6.34
N ARG A 91 7.44 -17.24 6.03
CA ARG A 91 7.07 -18.02 4.82
C ARG A 91 5.56 -18.32 4.73
N PRO A 92 4.84 -18.62 5.82
CA PRO A 92 3.40 -18.89 5.73
C PRO A 92 2.57 -17.68 5.25
N THR A 93 2.97 -16.47 5.63
CA THR A 93 2.17 -15.25 5.35
C THR A 93 2.53 -14.59 4.03
N ILE A 94 3.72 -14.86 3.47
CA ILE A 94 4.20 -14.14 2.27
C ILE A 94 3.24 -14.28 1.07
N ALA A 95 2.67 -15.46 0.84
CA ALA A 95 1.75 -15.69 -0.27
C ALA A 95 0.42 -14.93 -0.07
N LEU A 96 -0.08 -14.90 1.18
CA LEU A 96 -1.28 -14.16 1.55
C LEU A 96 -1.07 -12.65 1.36
N VAL A 97 0.08 -12.14 1.81
CA VAL A 97 0.47 -10.72 1.68
C VAL A 97 0.67 -10.34 0.21
N ALA A 98 1.29 -11.20 -0.59
CA ALA A 98 1.48 -10.95 -2.02
C ALA A 98 0.14 -10.87 -2.75
N LYS A 99 -0.80 -11.78 -2.48
CA LYS A 99 -2.16 -11.75 -3.04
C LYS A 99 -2.92 -10.48 -2.62
N PHE A 100 -2.81 -10.11 -1.34
CA PHE A 100 -3.39 -8.88 -0.83
C PHE A 100 -2.84 -7.64 -1.55
N ALA A 101 -1.52 -7.54 -1.65
CA ALA A 101 -0.86 -6.42 -2.33
C ALA A 101 -1.26 -6.34 -3.81
N PHE A 102 -1.32 -7.48 -4.50
CA PHE A 102 -1.80 -7.55 -5.87
C PHE A 102 -3.22 -6.97 -6.01
N ASN A 103 -4.18 -7.43 -5.19
CA ASN A 103 -5.55 -6.96 -5.30
C ASN A 103 -5.70 -5.47 -4.95
N VAL A 104 -4.95 -4.96 -3.97
CA VAL A 104 -4.93 -3.51 -3.67
C VAL A 104 -4.40 -2.74 -4.88
N LEU A 105 -3.33 -3.22 -5.51
CA LEU A 105 -2.75 -2.56 -6.66
C LEU A 105 -3.69 -2.54 -7.87
N GLU A 106 -4.48 -3.58 -8.11
CA GLU A 106 -5.51 -3.57 -9.15
C GLU A 106 -6.51 -2.42 -8.93
N LEU A 107 -6.95 -2.19 -7.68
CA LEU A 107 -7.82 -1.06 -7.35
C LEU A 107 -7.13 0.28 -7.62
N PHE A 108 -5.85 0.43 -7.26
CA PHE A 108 -5.10 1.63 -7.57
C PHE A 108 -4.94 1.82 -9.08
N TYR A 109 -4.62 0.78 -9.85
CA TYR A 109 -4.38 0.87 -11.30
C TYR A 109 -5.64 1.21 -12.09
N ALA A 110 -6.82 0.88 -11.57
CA ALA A 110 -8.10 1.30 -12.13
C ALA A 110 -8.35 2.83 -12.05
N VAL A 111 -7.58 3.55 -11.23
CA VAL A 111 -7.71 5.00 -11.05
C VAL A 111 -6.44 5.71 -11.53
N PRO A 112 -6.54 6.79 -12.34
CA PRO A 112 -5.37 7.56 -12.75
C PRO A 112 -4.58 8.11 -11.54
N VAL A 113 -3.25 8.13 -11.65
CA VAL A 113 -2.38 8.79 -10.65
C VAL A 113 -2.76 10.28 -10.58
N LEU A 114 -2.95 10.79 -9.37
CA LEU A 114 -3.18 12.22 -9.17
C LEU A 114 -1.93 13.00 -9.55
N ARG A 115 -2.08 13.97 -10.44
CA ARG A 115 -1.02 14.91 -10.82
C ARG A 115 -1.37 16.31 -10.33
N PRO A 116 -0.39 17.09 -9.85
CA PRO A 116 -0.55 18.52 -9.57
C PRO A 116 -0.93 19.32 -10.82
#